data_AF-A0A0M3IL82-F1
#
_entry.id   AF-A0A0M3IL82-F1
#
_cell.length_a   1.000
_cell.length_b   1.000
_cell.length_c   1.000
_cell.angle_alpha   90.00
_cell.angle_beta   90.00
_cell.angle_gamma   90.00
#
_symmetry.space_group_name_H-M   'P 1'
#
loop_
_entity.id
_entity.type
_entity.pdbx_description
1 polymer ?
#
loop_
_entity_poly.entity_id
_entity_poly.type
_entity_poly.pdbx_seq_one_letter_code
_entity_poly.pdbx_strand_id
1 'polypeptide(L)'
;MTVVQSKATQTRVIFLNAGAHLPSVVIRLHKGWVVRFVRGASLLGRDVRLVTSLSGEVPWSDDPDDLAAYAQVVCSRAGAFSYEFFVDGNDKEASGSGYLQIIPELEAAGHPLPLDAIVCQTHIAKLLGPLPEWEDRLRVAKECGYNMIHFTPVNELGISNSSYSIANPLVLNPAFSTSVS
;
A
#
# COMPACT_ATOMS: atom_id res chain seq x y z
N MET A 1 -7.70 24.39 18.69
CA MET A 1 -8.73 23.98 17.73
C MET A 1 -8.04 23.59 16.44
N THR A 2 -7.75 22.30 16.26
CA THR A 2 -7.15 21.80 15.02
C THR A 2 -8.29 21.62 14.02
N VAL A 3 -8.35 22.48 13.00
CA VAL A 3 -9.28 22.31 11.89
C VAL A 3 -8.88 21.02 11.18
N VAL A 4 -9.64 19.95 11.40
CA VAL A 4 -9.56 18.74 10.56
C VAL A 4 -10.10 19.17 9.20
N GLN A 5 -9.22 19.60 8.30
CA GLN A 5 -9.59 19.80 6.90
C GLN A 5 -10.10 18.45 6.38
N SER A 6 -11.39 18.36 6.07
CA SER A 6 -11.93 17.18 5.39
C SER A 6 -11.23 17.09 4.04
N LYS A 7 -10.34 16.11 3.87
CA LYS A 7 -9.63 15.85 2.62
C LYS A 7 -10.70 15.65 1.53
N ALA A 8 -10.73 16.53 0.54
CA ALA A 8 -11.74 16.46 -0.52
C ALA A 8 -11.68 15.09 -1.21
N THR A 9 -12.82 14.42 -1.31
CA THR A 9 -12.91 13.12 -1.97
C THR A 9 -12.59 13.29 -3.47
N GLN A 10 -11.50 12.69 -3.91
CA GLN A 10 -11.08 12.71 -5.30
C GLN A 10 -11.55 11.44 -6.02
N THR A 11 -12.06 11.61 -7.23
CA THR A 11 -12.48 10.51 -8.11
C THR A 11 -11.45 10.33 -9.23
N ARG A 12 -10.90 9.12 -9.36
CA ARG A 12 -10.04 8.71 -10.47
C ARG A 12 -10.86 7.85 -11.44
N VAL A 13 -10.98 8.29 -12.69
CA VAL A 13 -11.68 7.54 -13.73
C VAL A 13 -10.71 6.60 -14.46
N ILE A 14 -11.13 5.36 -14.68
CA ILE A 14 -10.43 4.34 -15.46
C ILE A 14 -11.37 3.84 -16.57
N PHE A 15 -10.95 3.98 -17.82
CA PHE A 15 -11.68 3.45 -18.97
C PHE A 15 -11.25 2.01 -19.23
N LEU A 16 -12.20 1.09 -19.19
CA LEU A 16 -11.99 -0.32 -19.51
C LEU A 16 -12.05 -0.52 -21.03
N ASN A 17 -10.98 -1.02 -21.63
CA ASN A 17 -10.94 -1.33 -23.07
C ASN A 17 -10.56 -2.79 -23.27
N ALA A 18 -11.26 -3.50 -24.16
CA ALA A 18 -11.00 -4.91 -24.43
C ALA A 18 -9.55 -5.12 -24.90
N GLY A 19 -8.89 -6.15 -24.36
CA GLY A 19 -7.48 -6.46 -24.58
C GLY A 19 -6.51 -5.60 -23.78
N ALA A 20 -6.98 -4.62 -22.99
CA ALA A 20 -6.11 -3.77 -22.17
C ALA A 20 -5.65 -4.51 -20.90
N HIS A 21 -4.60 -5.31 -21.05
CA HIS A 21 -3.85 -5.86 -19.92
C HIS A 21 -2.70 -4.90 -19.60
N LEU A 22 -2.74 -4.29 -18.41
CA LEU A 22 -1.81 -3.24 -18.01
C LEU A 22 -0.89 -3.71 -16.87
N PRO A 23 -0.06 -4.76 -17.08
CA PRO A 23 0.71 -5.36 -15.99
C PRO A 23 1.81 -4.46 -15.44
N SER A 24 2.26 -3.47 -16.22
CA SER A 24 3.32 -2.53 -15.85
C SER A 24 2.82 -1.14 -15.45
N VAL A 25 1.51 -0.88 -15.56
CA VAL A 25 0.94 0.42 -15.21
C VAL A 25 0.49 0.39 -13.75
N VAL A 26 1.13 1.22 -12.93
CA VAL A 26 0.78 1.36 -11.52
C VAL A 26 0.07 2.69 -11.30
N ILE A 27 -1.23 2.64 -10.99
CA ILE A 27 -2.01 3.82 -10.63
C ILE A 27 -1.89 4.05 -9.13
N ARG A 28 -1.23 5.15 -8.73
CA ARG A 28 -1.11 5.54 -7.32
C ARG A 28 -2.36 6.32 -6.86
N LEU A 29 -2.91 5.92 -5.73
CA LEU A 29 -4.14 6.43 -5.14
C LEU A 29 -3.94 6.66 -3.65
N HIS A 30 -4.77 7.50 -3.04
CA HIS A 30 -4.79 7.70 -1.59
C HIS A 30 -6.02 7.05 -0.96
N LYS A 31 -5.92 6.74 0.33
CA LYS A 31 -7.07 6.28 1.12
C LYS A 31 -8.19 7.32 1.07
N GLY A 32 -9.43 6.86 0.94
CA GLY A 32 -10.63 7.70 0.82
C GLY A 32 -10.92 8.22 -0.59
N TRP A 33 -10.03 8.02 -1.57
CA TRP A 33 -10.33 8.29 -2.97
C TRP A 33 -11.33 7.28 -3.54
N VAL A 34 -11.99 7.65 -4.63
CA VAL A 34 -12.88 6.77 -5.39
C VAL A 34 -12.22 6.43 -6.71
N VAL A 35 -12.19 5.15 -7.07
CA VAL A 35 -11.88 4.70 -8.43
C VAL A 35 -13.19 4.41 -9.13
N ARG A 36 -13.44 5.12 -10.22
CA ARG A 36 -14.62 4.95 -11.07
C ARG A 36 -14.21 4.30 -12.38
N PHE A 37 -14.73 3.12 -12.63
CA PHE A 37 -14.57 2.39 -13.87
C PHE A 37 -15.70 2.71 -14.83
N VAL A 38 -15.34 2.99 -16.08
CA VAL A 38 -16.29 3.32 -17.15
C VAL A 38 -15.98 2.42 -18.34
N ARG A 39 -17.02 1.99 -19.06
CA ARG A 39 -16.85 1.23 -20.30
C ARG A 39 -16.18 2.13 -21.35
N GLY A 40 -15.04 1.69 -21.89
CA GLY A 40 -14.41 2.33 -23.03
C GLY A 40 -15.14 2.01 -24.33
N ALA A 41 -14.74 2.67 -25.42
CA ALA A 41 -15.44 2.56 -26.72
C ALA A 41 -15.58 1.11 -27.22
N SER A 42 -14.60 0.24 -26.92
CA SER A 42 -14.64 -1.17 -27.32
C SER A 42 -15.66 -2.02 -26.54
N LEU A 43 -16.24 -1.50 -25.46
CA LEU A 43 -17.12 -2.21 -24.54
C LEU A 43 -18.55 -1.63 -24.49
N LEU A 44 -18.89 -0.68 -25.37
CA LEU A 44 -20.25 -0.13 -25.44
C LEU A 44 -21.25 -1.21 -25.89
N GLY A 45 -22.41 -1.27 -25.22
CA GLY A 45 -23.43 -2.29 -25.47
C GLY A 45 -23.06 -3.71 -25.06
N ARG A 46 -21.93 -3.90 -24.36
CA ARG A 46 -21.45 -5.22 -23.92
C ARG A 46 -21.71 -5.42 -22.44
N ASP A 47 -22.03 -6.66 -22.08
CA ASP A 47 -22.13 -7.03 -20.67
C ASP A 47 -20.71 -7.13 -20.09
N VAL A 48 -20.44 -6.38 -19.02
CA VAL A 48 -19.11 -6.29 -18.42
C VAL A 48 -19.23 -6.65 -16.95
N ARG A 49 -18.53 -7.70 -16.51
CA ARG A 49 -18.39 -8.04 -15.09
C ARG A 49 -17.05 -7.53 -14.59
N LEU A 50 -17.05 -6.74 -13.52
CA LEU A 50 -15.83 -6.16 -12.94
C LEU A 50 -15.55 -6.77 -11.57
N VAL A 51 -14.33 -7.26 -11.37
CA VAL A 51 -13.87 -7.81 -10.09
C VAL A 51 -12.60 -7.10 -9.65
N THR A 52 -12.50 -6.78 -8.36
CA THR A 52 -11.31 -6.20 -7.76
C THR A 52 -10.85 -7.04 -6.57
N SER A 53 -9.55 -7.10 -6.29
CA SER A 53 -9.05 -7.70 -5.05
C SER A 53 -9.28 -6.82 -3.81
N LEU A 54 -9.77 -5.59 -4.01
CA LEU A 54 -10.11 -4.67 -2.93
C LEU A 54 -11.49 -4.96 -2.33
N SER A 55 -12.50 -5.20 -3.17
CA SER A 55 -13.90 -5.34 -2.77
C SER A 55 -14.64 -6.55 -3.36
N GLY A 56 -13.98 -7.38 -4.17
CA GLY A 56 -14.63 -8.45 -4.92
C GLY A 56 -15.32 -7.90 -6.18
N GLU A 57 -16.45 -8.52 -6.55
CA GLU A 57 -17.27 -8.07 -7.67
C GLU A 57 -17.88 -6.69 -7.41
N VAL A 58 -17.85 -5.82 -8.42
CA VAL A 58 -18.29 -4.44 -8.32
C VAL A 58 -19.50 -4.23 -9.23
N PRO A 59 -20.67 -3.88 -8.67
CA PRO A 59 -21.86 -3.64 -9.47
C PRO A 59 -21.73 -2.33 -10.27
N TRP A 60 -22.34 -2.33 -11.46
CA TRP A 60 -22.53 -1.12 -12.25
C TRP A 60 -23.70 -0.30 -11.70
N SER A 61 -23.64 1.01 -11.88
CA SER A 61 -24.75 1.92 -11.59
C SER A 61 -25.95 1.61 -12.49
N ASP A 62 -27.14 1.88 -11.97
CA ASP A 62 -28.41 1.76 -12.69
C ASP A 62 -28.63 3.01 -13.57
N ASP A 63 -27.79 3.16 -14.60
CA ASP A 63 -27.92 4.22 -15.61
C ASP A 63 -28.22 3.58 -16.97
N PRO A 64 -29.29 3.98 -17.68
CA PRO A 64 -29.65 3.41 -18.97
C PRO A 64 -28.69 3.81 -20.10
N ASP A 65 -27.90 4.87 -19.93
CA ASP A 65 -26.87 5.26 -20.88
C ASP A 65 -25.55 4.56 -20.53
N ASP A 66 -25.10 3.65 -21.41
CA ASP A 66 -23.82 2.94 -21.26
C ASP A 66 -22.61 3.86 -21.09
N LEU A 67 -22.68 5.10 -21.60
CA LEU A 67 -21.62 6.10 -21.46
C LEU A 67 -21.64 6.77 -20.08
N ALA A 68 -22.79 6.81 -19.42
CA ALA A 68 -22.96 7.35 -18.07
C ALA A 68 -22.82 6.28 -16.98
N ALA A 69 -23.10 5.01 -17.31
CA ALA A 69 -22.97 3.89 -16.40
C ALA A 69 -21.52 3.70 -15.93
N TYR A 70 -21.36 3.52 -14.61
CA TYR A 70 -20.07 3.31 -13.99
C TYR A 70 -20.11 2.27 -12.87
N ALA A 71 -18.99 1.60 -12.65
CA ALA A 71 -18.74 0.82 -11.45
C ALA A 71 -17.73 1.58 -10.58
N GLN A 72 -17.85 1.57 -9.26
CA GLN A 72 -16.91 2.33 -8.42
C GLN A 72 -16.52 1.60 -7.14
N VAL A 73 -15.28 1.82 -6.72
CA VAL A 73 -14.74 1.32 -5.46
C VAL A 73 -14.12 2.47 -4.67
N VAL A 74 -14.30 2.45 -3.35
CA VAL A 74 -13.64 3.37 -2.44
C VAL A 74 -12.32 2.77 -2.00
N CYS A 75 -11.23 3.54 -2.08
CA CYS A 75 -9.91 3.18 -1.59
C CYS A 75 -9.91 3.11 -0.05
N SER A 76 -10.40 2.00 0.51
CA SER A 76 -10.66 1.86 1.96
C SER A 76 -9.41 1.55 2.78
N ARG A 77 -8.38 0.92 2.19
CA ARG A 77 -7.15 0.53 2.86
C ARG A 77 -5.94 0.65 1.93
N ALA A 78 -4.78 0.94 2.51
CA ALA A 78 -3.51 0.93 1.79
C ALA A 78 -3.14 -0.50 1.36
N GLY A 79 -2.45 -0.63 0.23
CA GLY A 79 -2.04 -1.91 -0.33
C GLY A 79 -1.96 -1.89 -1.85
N ALA A 80 -1.55 -3.04 -2.40
CA ALA A 80 -1.59 -3.32 -3.82
C ALA A 80 -2.84 -4.14 -4.13
N PHE A 81 -3.66 -3.64 -5.04
CA PHE A 81 -4.90 -4.27 -5.47
C PHE A 81 -4.88 -4.46 -6.99
N SER A 82 -5.62 -5.45 -7.47
CA SER A 82 -5.83 -5.69 -8.89
C SER A 82 -7.29 -5.47 -9.22
N TYR A 83 -7.55 -5.18 -10.49
CA TYR A 83 -8.87 -5.30 -11.08
C TYR A 83 -8.77 -6.11 -12.37
N GLU A 84 -9.83 -6.86 -12.64
CA GLU A 84 -10.01 -7.67 -13.84
C GLU A 84 -11.45 -7.52 -14.28
N PHE A 85 -11.69 -7.53 -15.59
CA PHE A 85 -13.05 -7.51 -16.11
C PHE A 85 -13.23 -8.56 -17.19
N PHE A 86 -14.46 -9.05 -17.27
CA PHE A 86 -14.91 -10.13 -18.15
C PHE A 86 -16.06 -9.61 -18.98
N VAL A 87 -16.20 -10.09 -20.21
CA VAL A 87 -17.11 -9.52 -21.19
C VAL A 87 -17.98 -10.62 -21.80
N ASP A 88 -19.26 -10.33 -21.98
CA ASP A 88 -20.27 -11.20 -22.62
C ASP A 88 -20.32 -12.62 -22.01
N GLY A 89 -20.24 -12.71 -20.68
CA GLY A 89 -20.32 -13.98 -19.94
C GLY A 89 -19.09 -14.90 -20.07
N ASN A 90 -17.99 -14.45 -20.69
CA ASN A 90 -16.75 -15.21 -20.72
C ASN A 90 -15.93 -15.02 -19.43
N ASP A 91 -16.19 -15.85 -18.43
CA ASP A 91 -15.46 -15.82 -17.14
C ASP A 91 -14.13 -16.60 -17.14
N LYS A 92 -13.75 -17.23 -18.26
CA LYS A 92 -12.53 -18.06 -18.31
C LYS A 92 -11.27 -17.22 -18.47
N GLU A 93 -11.36 -16.13 -19.23
CA GLU A 93 -10.23 -15.25 -19.54
C GLU A 93 -10.65 -13.80 -19.35
N ALA A 94 -9.87 -13.06 -18.56
CA ALA A 94 -10.11 -11.64 -18.36
C ALA A 94 -9.95 -10.91 -19.71
N SER A 95 -10.90 -10.04 -20.03
CA SER A 95 -10.85 -9.17 -21.22
C SER A 95 -9.94 -7.96 -21.03
N GLY A 96 -9.44 -7.75 -19.81
CA GLY A 96 -8.41 -6.76 -19.48
C GLY A 96 -8.20 -6.73 -17.98
N SER A 97 -7.09 -6.12 -17.56
CA SER A 97 -6.67 -6.10 -16.16
C SER A 97 -5.71 -4.97 -15.85
N GLY A 98 -5.59 -4.61 -14.57
CA GLY A 98 -4.62 -3.64 -14.11
C GLY A 98 -4.47 -3.61 -12.59
N TYR A 99 -3.59 -2.73 -12.12
CA TYR A 99 -3.23 -2.63 -10.70
C TYR A 99 -3.49 -1.24 -10.12
N LEU A 100 -3.94 -1.23 -8.88
CA LEU A 100 -4.22 -0.05 -8.06
C LEU A 100 -3.29 -0.08 -6.84
N GLN A 101 -2.45 0.94 -6.72
CA GLN A 101 -1.56 1.12 -5.56
C GLN A 101 -2.16 2.18 -4.64
N ILE A 102 -2.82 1.77 -3.57
CA ILE A 102 -3.30 2.68 -2.54
C ILE A 102 -2.15 2.90 -1.55
N ILE A 103 -1.55 4.09 -1.57
CA ILE A 103 -0.37 4.38 -0.78
C ILE A 103 -0.72 4.52 0.72
N PRO A 104 0.16 4.10 1.64
CA PRO A 104 -0.04 4.31 3.06
C PRO A 104 0.04 5.80 3.40
N GLU A 105 -0.67 6.18 4.45
CA GLU A 105 -0.54 7.49 5.09
C GLU A 105 0.31 7.29 6.34
N LEU A 106 1.42 8.03 6.44
CA LEU A 106 2.30 7.99 7.59
C LEU A 106 2.05 9.20 8.48
N GLU A 107 2.25 9.02 9.77
CA GLU A 107 2.16 10.07 10.78
C GLU A 107 3.33 9.92 11.76
N ALA A 108 3.94 11.04 12.12
CA ALA A 108 4.97 11.10 13.15
C ALA A 108 4.60 12.20 14.15
N ALA A 109 4.51 11.84 15.44
CA ALA A 109 4.20 12.76 16.53
C ALA A 109 2.94 13.63 16.31
N GLY A 110 1.85 13.07 15.77
CA GLY A 110 0.61 13.83 15.54
C GLY A 110 0.56 14.56 14.19
N HIS A 111 1.63 14.50 13.40
CA HIS A 111 1.76 15.23 12.15
C HIS A 111 1.82 14.30 10.94
N PRO A 112 1.03 14.55 9.88
CA PRO A 112 1.15 13.81 8.63
C PRO A 112 2.58 13.88 8.10
N LEU A 113 3.14 12.72 7.74
CA LEU A 113 4.44 12.60 7.11
C LEU A 113 4.25 12.20 5.63
N PRO A 114 4.42 13.14 4.69
CA PRO A 114 4.40 12.83 3.26
C PRO A 114 5.47 11.80 2.91
N LEU A 115 5.15 10.85 2.02
CA LEU A 115 6.09 9.78 1.65
C LEU A 115 7.33 10.29 0.92
N ASP A 116 7.23 11.43 0.23
CA ASP A 116 8.31 12.15 -0.42
C ASP A 116 9.18 12.96 0.56
N ALA A 117 8.70 13.17 1.80
CA ALA A 117 9.43 13.83 2.86
C ALA A 117 10.18 12.85 3.79
N ILE A 118 10.19 11.55 3.49
CA ILE A 118 10.89 10.55 4.31
C ILE A 118 12.41 10.74 4.18
N VAL A 119 13.06 10.90 5.33
CA VAL A 119 14.52 10.90 5.49
C VAL A 119 14.86 9.79 6.47
N CYS A 120 15.33 8.66 5.92
CA CYS A 120 15.50 7.41 6.66
C CYS A 120 16.98 7.13 6.98
N GLN A 121 17.27 6.79 8.24
CA GLN A 121 18.59 6.30 8.66
C GLN A 121 18.54 4.81 8.95
N THR A 122 19.47 4.04 8.36
CA THR A 122 19.61 2.62 8.65
C THR A 122 20.58 2.39 9.80
N HIS A 123 20.14 1.62 10.81
CA HIS A 123 20.99 1.13 11.89
C HIS A 123 21.13 -0.39 11.85
N ILE A 124 22.36 -0.87 12.02
CA ILE A 124 22.65 -2.29 12.22
C ILE A 124 22.32 -2.64 13.67
N ALA A 125 21.18 -3.30 13.88
CA ALA A 125 20.60 -3.54 15.20
C ALA A 125 21.58 -4.22 16.17
N LYS A 126 22.33 -5.23 15.71
CA LYS A 126 23.34 -5.92 16.53
C LYS A 126 24.49 -5.03 17.06
N LEU A 127 24.68 -3.84 16.50
CA LEU A 127 25.68 -2.86 16.96
C LEU A 127 25.09 -1.80 17.90
N LEU A 128 23.78 -1.83 18.15
CA LEU A 128 23.11 -0.92 19.09
C LEU A 128 23.20 -1.37 20.55
N GLY A 129 23.78 -2.53 20.83
CA GLY A 129 23.94 -3.01 22.20
C GLY A 129 22.60 -3.37 22.85
N PRO A 130 22.54 -3.40 24.19
CA PRO A 130 21.32 -3.71 24.94
C PRO A 130 20.20 -2.69 24.68
N LEU A 131 18.95 -3.16 24.65
CA LEU A 131 17.77 -2.35 24.35
C LEU A 131 17.66 -1.03 25.14
N PRO A 132 17.98 -0.98 26.46
CA PRO A 132 17.90 0.27 27.22
C PRO A 132 18.82 1.39 26.73
N GLU A 133 19.90 1.06 26.01
CA GLU A 133 20.82 2.06 25.46
C GLU A 133 20.41 2.57 24.08
N TRP A 134 19.38 1.96 23.45
CA TRP A 134 19.00 2.31 22.09
C TRP A 134 18.49 3.75 21.98
N GLU A 135 17.75 4.26 22.97
CA GLU A 135 17.24 5.63 22.92
C GLU A 135 18.37 6.65 22.76
N ASP A 136 19.42 6.54 23.57
CA ASP A 136 20.55 7.47 23.52
C ASP A 136 21.36 7.33 22.24
N ARG A 137 21.53 6.10 21.73
CA ARG A 137 22.22 5.84 20.47
C ARG A 137 21.43 6.35 19.26
N LEU A 138 20.10 6.29 19.31
CA LEU A 138 19.21 6.77 18.26
C LEU A 138 18.92 8.27 18.36
N ARG A 139 19.19 8.90 19.50
CA ARG A 139 19.04 10.36 19.71
C ARG A 139 19.78 11.15 18.65
N VAL A 140 20.98 10.71 18.26
CA VAL A 140 21.78 11.35 17.20
C VAL A 140 21.00 11.44 15.89
N ALA A 141 20.30 10.36 15.48
CA ALA A 141 19.49 10.36 14.26
C ALA A 141 18.39 11.44 14.31
N LYS A 142 17.69 11.53 15.45
CA LYS A 142 16.66 12.54 15.67
C LYS A 142 17.24 13.96 15.60
N GLU A 143 18.35 14.24 16.30
CA GLU A 143 18.97 15.57 16.33
C GLU A 143 19.58 15.96 14.96
N CYS A 144 19.92 14.98 14.11
CA CYS A 144 20.30 15.20 12.72
C CYS A 144 19.11 15.40 11.76
N GLY A 145 17.86 15.33 12.25
CA GLY A 145 16.66 15.59 11.45
C GLY A 145 16.12 14.39 10.66
N TYR A 146 16.57 13.16 10.94
CA TYR A 146 15.95 11.97 10.37
C TYR A 146 14.55 11.76 10.96
N ASN A 147 13.60 11.34 10.12
CA ASN A 147 12.19 11.13 10.52
C ASN A 147 11.75 9.66 10.39
N MET A 148 12.65 8.77 9.99
CA MET A 148 12.44 7.33 9.97
C MET A 148 13.73 6.60 10.34
N ILE A 149 13.60 5.55 11.16
CA ILE A 149 14.70 4.64 11.49
C ILE A 149 14.39 3.29 10.86
N HIS A 150 15.30 2.79 10.04
CA HIS A 150 15.27 1.44 9.52
C HIS A 150 16.27 0.58 10.29
N PHE A 151 15.77 -0.48 10.94
CA PHE A 151 16.63 -1.47 11.58
C PHE A 151 16.91 -2.62 10.63
N THR A 152 18.16 -3.08 10.55
CA THR A 152 18.41 -4.47 10.12
C THR A 152 17.63 -5.43 11.02
N PRO A 153 17.30 -6.67 10.58
CA PRO A 153 16.50 -7.59 11.37
C PRO A 153 16.93 -7.67 12.85
N VAL A 154 15.96 -7.48 13.74
CA VAL A 154 16.15 -7.45 15.20
C VAL A 154 15.96 -8.83 15.84
N ASN A 155 15.69 -9.84 15.03
CA ASN A 155 15.36 -11.19 15.45
C ASN A 155 16.60 -12.00 15.88
N GLU A 156 16.36 -13.15 16.51
CA GLU A 156 17.42 -14.10 16.85
C GLU A 156 18.23 -14.49 15.61
N LEU A 157 19.56 -14.35 15.71
CA LEU A 157 20.48 -14.59 14.61
C LEU A 157 21.00 -16.02 14.62
N GLY A 158 21.29 -16.54 13.42
CA GLY A 158 21.92 -17.83 13.19
C GLY A 158 23.41 -17.84 13.46
N ILE A 159 24.02 -19.00 13.26
CA ILE A 159 25.41 -19.32 13.62
C ILE A 159 26.42 -18.33 13.00
N SER A 160 26.17 -17.83 11.79
CA SER A 160 27.05 -16.87 11.12
C SER A 160 27.08 -15.49 11.79
N ASN A 161 26.13 -15.20 12.68
CA ASN A 161 25.89 -13.89 13.28
C ASN A 161 25.70 -12.76 12.25
N SER A 162 25.33 -13.10 11.01
CA SER A 162 24.91 -12.15 9.99
C SER A 162 23.53 -11.59 10.34
N SER A 163 23.33 -10.28 10.20
CA SER A 163 22.04 -9.61 10.49
C SER A 163 20.88 -10.12 9.65
N TYR A 164 21.16 -10.86 8.57
CA TYR A 164 20.14 -11.45 7.69
C TYR A 164 20.06 -12.98 7.80
N SER A 165 20.92 -13.60 8.63
CA SER A 165 20.81 -15.01 8.97
C SER A 165 19.94 -15.12 10.22
N ILE A 166 18.64 -15.28 10.03
CA ILE A 166 17.66 -15.35 11.13
C ILE A 166 17.50 -16.81 11.55
N ALA A 167 17.75 -17.10 12.84
CA ALA A 167 17.49 -18.41 13.43
C ALA A 167 16.01 -18.57 13.79
N ASN A 168 15.41 -17.53 14.38
CA ASN A 168 14.01 -17.52 14.79
C ASN A 168 13.35 -16.16 14.52
N PRO A 169 12.42 -16.06 13.55
CA PRO A 169 11.76 -14.79 13.20
C PRO A 169 10.71 -14.33 14.23
N LEU A 170 10.35 -15.16 15.21
CA LEU A 170 9.35 -14.84 16.23
C LEU A 170 9.97 -14.35 17.55
N VAL A 171 11.30 -14.40 17.67
CA VAL A 171 12.02 -14.07 18.90
C VAL A 171 13.00 -12.93 18.62
N LEU A 172 13.08 -11.99 19.56
CA LEU A 172 14.05 -10.90 19.53
C LEU A 172 15.46 -11.45 19.80
N ASN A 173 16.49 -10.87 19.19
CA ASN A 173 17.87 -11.26 19.47
C ASN A 173 18.17 -11.20 20.98
N PRO A 174 18.56 -12.32 21.61
CA PRO A 174 18.89 -12.35 23.03
C PRO A 174 20.00 -11.37 23.43
N ALA A 175 20.89 -11.00 22.49
CA ALA A 175 21.94 -10.01 22.72
C ALA A 175 21.43 -8.61 23.07
N PHE A 176 20.15 -8.32 22.83
CA PHE A 176 19.52 -7.05 23.23
C PHE A 176 19.00 -7.07 24.66
N SER A 177 18.93 -8.23 25.30
CA SER A 177 18.55 -8.33 26.71
C SER A 177 19.66 -7.77 27.60
N THR A 178 19.27 -7.13 28.70
CA THR A 178 20.20 -6.76 29.78
C THR A 178 20.50 -7.96 30.65
N SER A 179 21.10 -9.01 30.10
CA SER A 179 21.61 -10.09 30.96
C SER A 179 22.93 -9.64 31.58
N VAL A 180 22.83 -8.89 32.68
CA VAL A 180 23.72 -9.12 33.82
C VAL A 180 23.00 -10.15 34.68
N SER A 181 23.42 -11.40 34.57
CA SER A 181 23.20 -12.45 35.56
C SER A 181 24.44 -13.31 35.60
#